data_AF-X0XEZ7-F1
#
_entry.id   AF-X0XEZ7-F1
#
_cell.length_a   1.000
_cell.length_b   1.000
_cell.length_c   1.000
_cell.angle_alpha   90.00
_cell.angle_beta   90.00
_cell.angle_gamma   90.00
#
_symmetry.space_group_name_H-M   'P 1'
#
loop_
_entity.id
_entity.type
_entity.pdbx_description
1 polymer ?
#
loop_
_entity_poly.entity_id
_entity_poly.type
_entity_poly.pdbx_seq_one_letter_code
_entity_poly.pdbx_strand_id
1 'polypeptide(L)'
;YIFEESFCTGTISIDNIPIINLSFPKSHEIYLKMIEATQNLDKFISIDLAPYEINVLVEGTTSTLLIRNNKIISLDDSETIFINKSSREVLRGTQDKIKQALWEFKLNLPF
;
A
#
# COMPACT_ATOMS: atom_id res chain seq x y z
N TYR A 1 -6.69 30.93 14.94
CA TYR A 1 -6.57 30.62 13.51
C TYR A 1 -6.55 29.11 13.40
N ILE A 2 -7.67 28.48 13.05
CA ILE A 2 -7.68 27.05 12.73
C ILE A 2 -7.29 27.00 11.26
N PHE A 3 -6.06 26.57 10.96
CA PHE A 3 -5.71 26.20 9.60
C PHE A 3 -6.59 25.00 9.27
N GLU A 4 -7.64 25.18 8.46
CA GLU A 4 -8.29 24.06 7.79
C GLU A 4 -7.26 23.48 6.82
N GLU A 5 -6.47 22.51 7.30
CA GLU A 5 -5.60 21.74 6.42
C GLU A 5 -6.48 21.01 5.41
N SER A 6 -6.30 21.33 4.13
CA SER A 6 -6.92 20.57 3.05
C SER A 6 -6.23 19.21 2.96
N PHE A 7 -6.98 18.13 3.20
CA PHE A 7 -6.48 16.77 3.05
C PHE A 7 -6.72 16.23 1.64
N CYS A 8 -5.79 15.43 1.17
CA CYS A 8 -5.91 14.58 -0.01
C CYS A 8 -6.04 13.13 0.44
N THR A 9 -6.88 12.38 -0.27
CA THR A 9 -6.95 10.92 -0.12
C THR A 9 -6.40 10.28 -1.37
N GLY A 10 -5.43 9.40 -1.20
CA GLY A 10 -4.92 8.55 -2.26
C GLY A 10 -5.33 7.11 -2.01
N THR A 11 -5.86 6.45 -3.04
CA THR A 11 -6.24 5.04 -3.00
C THR A 11 -5.55 4.31 -4.14
N ILE A 12 -4.89 3.19 -3.82
CA ILE A 12 -4.40 2.22 -4.81
C ILE A 12 -5.28 0.98 -4.69
N SER A 13 -5.80 0.53 -5.83
CA SER A 13 -6.67 -0.63 -5.93
C SER A 13 -6.10 -1.65 -6.90
N ILE A 14 -6.34 -2.93 -6.60
CA ILE A 14 -6.17 -4.02 -7.57
C ILE A 14 -7.58 -4.43 -7.97
N ASP A 15 -7.91 -4.28 -9.25
CA ASP A 15 -9.30 -4.36 -9.72
C ASP A 15 -10.22 -3.43 -8.88
N ASN A 16 -11.22 -3.98 -8.19
CA ASN A 16 -12.14 -3.24 -7.34
C ASN A 16 -11.80 -3.33 -5.84
N ILE A 17 -10.64 -3.90 -5.47
CA ILE A 17 -10.23 -4.08 -4.08
C ILE A 17 -9.23 -2.98 -3.69
N PRO A 18 -9.60 -2.03 -2.81
CA PRO A 18 -8.71 -0.95 -2.39
C PRO A 18 -7.66 -1.49 -1.42
N ILE A 19 -6.43 -1.66 -1.90
CA ILE A 19 -5.33 -2.27 -1.13
C ILE A 19 -4.60 -1.26 -0.24
N ILE A 20 -4.42 -0.02 -0.70
CA ILE A 20 -3.82 1.07 0.06
C ILE A 20 -4.81 2.24 0.07
N ASN A 21 -5.03 2.81 1.25
CA ASN A 21 -5.83 4.02 1.41
C ASN A 21 -5.11 4.92 2.42
N LEU A 22 -4.66 6.08 1.97
CA LEU A 22 -3.93 7.07 2.78
C LEU A 22 -4.62 8.42 2.69
N SER A 23 -4.74 9.10 3.83
CA SER A 23 -5.14 10.49 3.91
C SER A 23 -3.95 11.31 4.41
N PHE A 24 -3.61 12.37 3.66
CA PHE A 24 -2.43 13.19 3.91
C PHE A 24 -2.70 14.65 3.56
N PRO A 25 -2.06 15.62 4.22
CA PRO A 25 -2.21 17.03 3.87
C PRO A 25 -1.75 17.29 2.43
N LYS A 26 -2.32 18.32 1.78
CA LYS A 26 -2.06 18.68 0.37
C LYS A 26 -0.57 18.92 0.04
N SER A 27 0.26 19.15 1.06
CA SER A 27 1.70 19.22 0.94
C SER A 27 2.34 17.85 1.22
N HIS A 28 3.30 17.49 0.37
CA HIS A 28 4.36 16.49 0.57
C HIS A 28 4.29 15.14 -0.17
N GLU A 29 5.52 14.64 -0.33
CA GLU A 29 6.08 13.46 -1.00
C GLU A 29 5.20 12.21 -1.07
N ILE A 30 4.19 12.07 -0.21
CA ILE A 30 3.24 10.95 -0.21
C ILE A 30 2.57 10.81 -1.59
N TYR A 31 2.24 11.91 -2.27
CA TYR A 31 1.73 11.84 -3.64
C TYR A 31 2.70 11.13 -4.60
N LEU A 32 4.00 11.48 -4.55
CA LEU A 32 5.02 10.85 -5.38
C LEU A 32 5.26 9.39 -4.97
N LYS A 33 5.24 9.09 -3.66
CA LYS A 33 5.31 7.72 -3.14
C LYS A 33 4.15 6.87 -3.65
N MET A 34 2.94 7.41 -3.75
CA MET A 34 1.77 6.70 -4.26
C MET A 34 1.89 6.39 -5.76
N ILE A 35 2.44 7.32 -6.55
CA ILE A 35 2.75 7.06 -7.96
C ILE A 35 3.82 5.98 -8.09
N GLU A 36 4.93 6.11 -7.36
CA GLU A 36 6.03 5.13 -7.36
C GLU A 36 5.53 3.74 -6.94
N ALA A 37 4.69 3.69 -5.89
CA ALA A 37 4.09 2.46 -5.41
C ALA A 37 3.21 1.78 -6.46
N THR A 38 2.41 2.55 -7.19
CA THR A 38 1.57 2.03 -8.27
C THR A 38 2.42 1.45 -9.40
N GLN A 39 3.46 2.17 -9.82
CA GLN A 39 4.38 1.70 -10.86
C GLN A 39 5.15 0.45 -10.44
N ASN A 40 5.62 0.39 -9.20
CA ASN A 40 6.30 -0.78 -8.65
C ASN A 40 5.34 -1.96 -8.52
N LEU A 41 4.09 -1.72 -8.11
CA LEU A 41 3.07 -2.74 -8.03
C LEU A 41 2.82 -3.34 -9.42
N ASP A 42 2.53 -2.52 -10.43
CA ASP A 42 2.30 -2.98 -11.81
C ASP A 42 3.48 -3.80 -12.36
N LYS A 43 4.71 -3.44 -11.99
CA LYS A 43 5.92 -4.13 -12.44
C LYS A 43 6.13 -5.49 -11.78
N PHE A 44 5.81 -5.62 -10.50
CA PHE A 44 6.18 -6.79 -9.71
C PHE A 44 5.00 -7.71 -9.37
N ILE A 45 3.78 -7.20 -9.47
CA ILE A 45 2.59 -7.99 -9.22
C ILE A 45 2.35 -8.94 -10.39
N SER A 46 2.03 -10.18 -10.02
CA SER A 46 1.76 -11.24 -10.98
C SER A 46 0.77 -12.20 -10.34
N ILE A 47 -0.08 -12.83 -11.16
CA ILE A 47 -1.10 -13.72 -10.63
C ILE A 47 -0.51 -14.99 -10.02
N ASP A 48 0.63 -15.46 -10.51
CA ASP A 48 1.33 -16.64 -10.00
C ASP A 48 2.07 -16.38 -8.68
N LEU A 49 2.12 -15.12 -8.22
CA LEU A 49 2.80 -14.72 -6.99
C LEU A 49 2.34 -15.56 -5.79
N ALA A 50 3.32 -16.12 -5.08
CA ALA A 50 3.10 -16.90 -3.89
C ALA A 50 2.96 -15.98 -2.66
N PRO A 51 2.14 -16.36 -1.65
CA PRO A 51 1.88 -15.49 -0.51
C PRO A 51 3.12 -15.07 0.29
N TYR A 52 4.17 -15.89 0.30
CA TYR A 52 5.43 -15.62 1.01
C TYR A 52 6.33 -14.60 0.28
N GLU A 53 6.04 -14.31 -0.99
CA GLU A 53 6.80 -13.33 -1.77
C GLU A 53 6.38 -11.89 -1.44
N ILE A 54 5.23 -11.69 -0.78
CA ILE A 54 4.75 -10.40 -0.29
C ILE A 54 5.11 -10.27 1.18
N ASN A 55 5.97 -9.31 1.54
CA ASN A 55 6.49 -9.15 2.90
C ASN A 55 6.34 -7.71 3.39
N VAL A 56 6.26 -7.55 4.71
CA VAL A 56 6.33 -6.23 5.36
C VAL A 56 7.56 -6.22 6.25
N LEU A 57 8.52 -5.37 5.91
CA LEU A 57 9.70 -5.08 6.72
C LEU A 57 9.40 -3.90 7.65
N VAL A 58 9.84 -3.95 8.89
CA VAL A 58 9.63 -2.89 9.89
C VAL A 58 10.98 -2.47 10.44
N GLU A 59 11.29 -1.18 10.32
CA GLU A 59 12.54 -0.54 10.73
C GLU A 59 12.22 0.73 11.54
N GLY A 60 12.19 0.61 12.87
CA GLY A 60 11.76 1.70 13.75
C GLY A 60 10.28 2.07 13.52
N THR A 61 10.02 3.34 13.16
CA THR A 61 8.69 3.87 12.83
C THR A 61 8.33 3.73 11.35
N THR A 62 9.27 3.24 10.53
CA THR A 62 9.06 3.03 9.10
C THR A 62 8.73 1.57 8.83
N SER A 63 7.71 1.35 8.00
CA SER A 63 7.37 0.04 7.47
C SER A 63 7.46 0.06 5.95
N THR A 64 7.92 -1.04 5.36
CA THR A 64 8.10 -1.19 3.91
C THR A 64 7.41 -2.44 3.40
N LEU A 65 6.58 -2.30 2.37
CA LEU A 65 5.98 -3.41 1.64
C LEU A 65 6.93 -3.85 0.54
N LEU A 66 7.24 -5.14 0.52
CA LEU A 66 8.14 -5.78 -0.43
C LEU A 66 7.38 -6.84 -1.23
N ILE A 67 7.62 -6.91 -2.54
CA ILE A 67 7.23 -8.04 -3.40
C ILE A 67 8.48 -8.61 -4.06
N ARG A 68 8.79 -9.89 -3.82
CA ARG A 68 10.02 -10.54 -4.31
C ARG A 68 11.29 -9.75 -3.92
N ASN A 69 11.31 -9.18 -2.72
CA ASN A 69 12.34 -8.26 -2.20
C ASN A 69 12.43 -6.89 -2.88
N ASN A 70 11.53 -6.56 -3.80
CA ASN A 70 11.46 -5.23 -4.39
C ASN A 70 10.57 -4.33 -3.55
N LYS A 71 11.05 -3.13 -3.23
CA LYS A 71 10.29 -2.08 -2.54
C LYS A 71 9.08 -1.68 -3.37
N ILE A 72 7.89 -1.83 -2.81
CA ILE A 72 6.65 -1.27 -3.36
C ILE A 72 6.43 0.12 -2.79
N ILE A 73 6.29 0.21 -1.47
CA ILE A 73 6.08 1.47 -0.77
C ILE A 73 6.68 1.40 0.64
N SER A 74 7.20 2.53 1.11
CA SER A 74 7.65 2.72 2.50
C SER A 74 6.85 3.85 3.12
N LEU A 75 6.33 3.62 4.32
CA LEU A 75 5.54 4.56 5.09
C LEU A 75 6.16 4.74 6.47
N ASP A 76 6.23 5.98 6.93
CA ASP A 76 6.50 6.30 8.34
C ASP A 76 5.19 6.48 9.12
N ASP A 77 5.21 6.22 10.42
CA ASP A 77 4.05 6.40 11.29
C ASP A 77 3.50 7.85 11.28
N SER A 78 4.36 8.85 11.06
CA SER A 78 3.92 10.25 10.87
C SER A 78 3.10 10.46 9.60
N GLU A 79 3.25 9.62 8.58
CA GLU A 79 2.50 9.67 7.32
C GLU A 79 1.13 8.99 7.44
N THR A 80 0.93 8.12 8.43
CA THR A 80 -0.32 7.40 8.68
C THR A 80 -1.08 7.87 9.91
N ILE A 81 -0.54 8.86 10.64
CA ILE A 81 -1.15 9.40 11.86
C ILE A 81 -2.59 9.90 11.65
N PHE A 82 -2.89 10.45 10.47
CA PHE A 82 -4.20 11.01 10.14
C PHE A 82 -5.30 9.96 9.99
N ILE A 83 -4.94 8.70 9.76
CA ILE A 83 -5.88 7.57 9.72
C ILE A 83 -5.84 6.73 11.00
N ASN A 84 -5.18 7.25 12.05
CA ASN A 84 -5.04 6.66 13.38
C ASN A 84 -4.57 5.19 13.35
N LYS A 85 -3.58 4.91 12.50
CA LYS A 85 -2.93 3.61 12.35
C LYS A 85 -1.43 3.80 12.22
N SER A 86 -0.66 2.83 12.69
CA SER A 86 0.78 2.76 12.38
C SER A 86 1.01 2.38 10.91
N SER A 87 2.18 2.75 10.38
CA SER A 87 2.67 2.33 9.07
C SER A 87 2.60 0.81 8.90
N ARG A 88 2.94 0.07 9.97
CA ARG A 88 2.90 -1.39 10.01
C ARG A 88 1.49 -1.94 9.83
N GLU A 89 0.51 -1.38 10.53
CA GLU A 89 -0.89 -1.82 10.45
C GLU A 89 -1.46 -1.57 9.06
N VAL A 90 -1.14 -0.41 8.48
CA VAL A 90 -1.54 -0.08 7.11
C VAL A 90 -0.96 -1.09 6.14
N LEU A 91 0.35 -1.32 6.16
CA LEU A 91 1.01 -2.21 5.20
C LEU A 91 0.71 -3.69 5.41
N ARG A 92 0.42 -4.15 6.64
CA ARG A 92 -0.13 -5.50 6.87
C ARG A 92 -1.52 -5.66 6.27
N GLY A 93 -2.40 -4.68 6.47
CA GLY A 93 -3.71 -4.67 5.83
C GLY A 93 -3.60 -4.67 4.31
N THR A 94 -2.66 -3.91 3.75
CA THR A 94 -2.34 -3.92 2.32
C THR A 94 -1.88 -5.30 1.85
N GLN A 95 -0.94 -5.92 2.56
CA GLN A 95 -0.42 -7.25 2.25
C GLN A 95 -1.57 -8.28 2.18
N ASP A 96 -2.47 -8.27 3.17
CA ASP A 96 -3.59 -9.22 3.23
C ASP A 96 -4.57 -9.01 2.08
N LYS A 97 -4.87 -7.74 1.74
CA LYS A 97 -5.74 -7.42 0.61
C LYS A 97 -5.14 -7.76 -0.75
N ILE A 98 -3.83 -7.61 -0.93
CA ILE A 98 -3.15 -8.07 -2.15
C ILE A 98 -3.30 -9.59 -2.27
N LYS A 99 -3.05 -10.34 -1.19
CA LYS A 99 -3.22 -11.80 -1.19
C LYS A 99 -4.65 -12.21 -1.53
N GLN A 100 -5.64 -11.52 -0.94
CA GLN A 100 -7.05 -11.73 -1.26
C GLN A 100 -7.33 -11.47 -2.73
N ALA A 101 -6.94 -10.31 -3.26
CA ALA A 101 -7.18 -9.95 -4.66
C ALA A 101 -6.58 -10.98 -5.63
N LEU A 102 -5.33 -11.41 -5.39
CA LEU A 102 -4.68 -12.44 -6.20
C LEU A 102 -5.38 -13.80 -6.12
N TRP A 103 -5.90 -14.17 -4.95
CA TRP A 103 -6.67 -15.40 -4.78
C TRP A 103 -8.01 -15.34 -5.54
N GLU A 104 -8.74 -14.23 -5.45
CA GLU A 104 -9.99 -14.02 -6.20
C GLU A 104 -9.73 -14.07 -7.72
N PHE A 105 -8.63 -13.47 -8.19
CA PHE A 105 -8.21 -13.58 -9.58
C PHE A 105 -7.96 -15.04 -10.02
N LYS A 106 -7.25 -15.82 -9.20
CA LYS A 106 -6.99 -17.25 -9.50
C LYS A 106 -8.28 -18.05 -9.62
N LEU A 107 -9.29 -17.75 -8.81
CA LEU A 107 -10.59 -18.45 -8.86
C LEU A 107 -11.40 -18.10 -10.11
N ASN A 108 -11.28 -16.87 -10.62
CA ASN A 108 -12.10 -16.35 -11.71
C ASN A 108 -11.50 -16.58 -13.11
N LEU A 109 -10.28 -17.13 -13.22
CA LEU A 109 -9.71 -17.50 -14.51
C LEU A 109 -10.22 -18.87 -14.97
N PRO A 110 -10.70 -19.00 -16.22
CA PRO A 110 -10.97 -20.31 -16.80
C PRO A 110 -9.64 -21.05 -16.97
N PHE A 111 -9.58 -22.30 -16.47
CA PHE A 111 -8.46 -23.21 -16.60
C PHE A 111 -8.08 -23.47 -18.07
#